data_AF-A0A672KC59-F1
#
_entry.id   AF-A0A672KC59-F1
#
_cell.length_a   1.000
_cell.length_b   1.000
_cell.length_c   1.000
_cell.angle_alpha   90.00
_cell.angle_beta   90.00
_cell.angle_gamma   90.00
#
_symmetry.space_group_name_H-M   'P 1'
#
loop_
_entity.id
_entity.type
_entity.pdbx_description
1 polymer ?
#
loop_
_entity_poly.entity_id
_entity_poly.type
_entity_poly.pdbx_seq_one_letter_code
_entity_poly.pdbx_strand_id
1 'polypeptide(L)'
;ILNPGTCLVLFYVVVCRVAMKSSELLFLYGQLDPRVRHLVFSVRCWARAHSITSSIPGAWITNFSLTVMVVFFLQQRNPPILPTLDRLKELAGPSDKCDIEGNDCTIVSDLSKITLQQNTDTLEKLLQEFFEFYGNFPFKNASINIRKGKEQTKLETTALYIQNPFETTLNISKNVNATQLERFVALCRESAWLFQQKEILQQSSDSPWGFTALLLPSVTSGAGVKSRRKRKLEPASSRIKNLLDSLKIKSVISRNCDFISHNETLTLHLTIVS
;
A
#
# COMPACT_ATOMS: atom_id res chain seq x y z
N ILE A 1 2.09 -15.72 -15.32
CA ILE A 1 1.28 -14.75 -16.11
C ILE A 1 0.17 -14.26 -15.18
N LEU A 2 0.40 -13.12 -14.52
CA LEU A 2 -0.51 -12.57 -13.50
C LEU A 2 -1.74 -11.98 -14.19
N ASN A 3 -2.91 -12.32 -13.67
CA ASN A 3 -4.22 -12.07 -14.28
C ASN A 3 -4.58 -10.57 -14.21
N PRO A 4 -4.96 -9.90 -15.32
CA PRO A 4 -5.28 -8.47 -15.36
C PRO A 4 -6.46 -8.04 -14.45
N GLY A 5 -7.27 -8.99 -13.96
CA GLY A 5 -8.42 -8.71 -13.09
C GLY A 5 -8.10 -8.12 -11.72
N THR A 6 -6.90 -8.29 -11.16
CA THR A 6 -6.54 -7.69 -9.86
C THR A 6 -6.22 -6.20 -9.93
N CYS A 7 -6.00 -5.68 -11.14
CA CYS A 7 -5.79 -4.25 -11.38
C CYS A 7 -7.12 -3.46 -11.36
N LEU A 8 -8.25 -4.14 -11.57
CA LEU A 8 -9.59 -3.53 -11.65
C LEU A 8 -10.29 -3.38 -10.30
N VAL A 9 -9.91 -4.18 -9.28
CA VAL A 9 -10.54 -4.12 -7.94
C VAL A 9 -10.14 -2.85 -7.16
N LEU A 10 -9.24 -2.03 -7.70
CA LEU A 10 -8.89 -0.70 -7.17
C LEU A 10 -9.85 0.42 -7.60
N PHE A 11 -10.79 0.18 -8.53
CA PHE A 11 -11.59 1.25 -9.16
C PHE A 11 -13.03 1.41 -8.63
N TYR A 12 -13.54 0.52 -7.78
CA TYR A 12 -14.90 0.62 -7.26
C TYR A 12 -14.95 1.20 -5.84
N VAL A 13 -14.70 2.49 -5.71
CA VAL A 13 -15.11 3.28 -4.53
C VAL A 13 -15.75 4.58 -5.03
N VAL A 14 -17.08 4.58 -5.11
CA VAL A 14 -18.01 5.71 -4.92
C VAL A 14 -17.84 6.94 -5.84
N VAL A 15 -18.96 7.56 -6.21
CA VAL A 15 -19.08 8.82 -6.99
C VAL A 15 -18.51 10.02 -6.20
N CYS A 16 -17.23 9.99 -5.87
CA CYS A 16 -16.50 11.11 -5.29
C CYS A 16 -15.48 11.55 -6.35
N ARG A 17 -15.77 12.67 -7.02
CA ARG A 17 -14.97 13.13 -8.16
C ARG A 17 -13.51 13.40 -7.76
N VAL A 18 -13.29 13.83 -6.52
CA VAL A 18 -11.94 13.99 -5.93
C VAL A 18 -11.22 12.65 -5.73
N ALA A 19 -11.93 11.60 -5.33
CA ALA A 19 -11.35 10.26 -5.21
C ALA A 19 -10.94 9.69 -6.58
N MET A 20 -11.71 9.97 -7.63
CA MET A 20 -11.32 9.63 -9.02
C MET A 20 -10.04 10.36 -9.42
N LYS A 21 -9.91 11.66 -9.10
CA LYS A 21 -8.68 12.43 -9.36
C LYS A 21 -7.48 11.91 -8.57
N SER A 22 -7.68 11.46 -7.33
CA SER A 22 -6.62 10.80 -6.55
C SER A 22 -6.17 9.50 -7.21
N SER A 23 -7.09 8.74 -7.79
CA SER A 23 -6.77 7.51 -8.52
C SER A 23 -6.03 7.81 -9.83
N GLU A 24 -6.44 8.85 -10.57
CA GLU A 24 -5.75 9.35 -11.77
C GLU A 24 -4.31 9.77 -11.44
N LEU A 25 -4.10 10.51 -10.35
CA LEU A 25 -2.77 10.92 -9.88
C LEU A 25 -1.87 9.72 -9.57
N LEU A 26 -2.38 8.72 -8.83
CA LEU A 26 -1.62 7.53 -8.51
C LEU A 26 -1.32 6.67 -9.75
N PHE A 27 -2.26 6.61 -10.69
CA PHE A 27 -2.05 5.96 -11.98
C PHE A 27 -0.93 6.64 -12.77
N LEU A 28 -0.94 7.97 -12.85
CA LEU A 28 0.10 8.77 -13.50
C LEU A 28 1.47 8.47 -12.90
N TYR A 29 1.62 8.51 -11.57
CA TYR A 29 2.89 8.16 -10.92
C TYR A 29 3.35 6.74 -11.26
N GLY A 30 2.42 5.78 -11.35
CA GLY A 30 2.73 4.43 -11.80
C GLY A 30 3.24 4.36 -13.24
N GLN A 31 2.84 5.28 -14.12
CA GLN A 31 3.35 5.35 -15.50
C GLN A 31 4.71 6.01 -15.60
N LEU A 32 5.04 6.95 -14.72
CA LEU A 32 6.30 7.69 -14.75
C LEU A 32 7.52 6.81 -14.47
N ASP A 33 7.42 5.90 -13.49
CA ASP A 33 8.53 5.01 -13.15
C ASP A 33 8.00 3.62 -12.74
N PRO A 34 8.47 2.53 -13.38
CA PRO A 34 8.02 1.17 -13.05
C PRO A 34 8.30 0.81 -11.59
N ARG A 35 9.34 1.37 -10.96
CA ARG A 35 9.72 1.08 -9.57
C ARG A 35 8.61 1.45 -8.58
N VAL A 36 7.77 2.43 -8.92
CA VAL A 36 6.61 2.84 -8.13
C VAL A 36 5.67 1.67 -7.90
N ARG A 37 5.26 0.97 -8.97
CA ARG A 37 4.33 -0.16 -8.88
C ARG A 37 4.93 -1.31 -8.08
N HIS A 38 6.21 -1.62 -8.32
CA HIS A 38 6.92 -2.68 -7.61
C HIS A 38 7.05 -2.38 -6.12
N LEU A 39 7.39 -1.14 -5.75
CA LEU A 39 7.54 -0.73 -4.37
C LEU A 39 6.20 -0.70 -3.64
N VAL A 40 5.14 -0.15 -4.26
CA VAL A 40 3.78 -0.17 -3.71
C VAL A 40 3.31 -1.60 -3.48
N PHE A 41 3.51 -2.50 -4.45
CA PHE A 41 3.12 -3.90 -4.30
C PHE A 41 3.90 -4.59 -3.17
N SER A 42 5.22 -4.41 -3.12
CA SER A 42 6.09 -4.99 -2.11
C SER A 42 5.70 -4.56 -0.70
N VAL A 43 5.53 -3.24 -0.50
CA VAL A 43 5.13 -2.65 0.78
C VAL A 43 3.72 -3.08 1.18
N ARG A 44 2.77 -3.19 0.25
CA ARG A 44 1.41 -3.69 0.56
C ARG A 44 1.40 -5.16 0.95
N CYS A 45 2.17 -6.00 0.27
CA CYS A 45 2.32 -7.40 0.63
C CYS A 45 2.94 -7.57 2.02
N TRP A 46 4.00 -6.83 2.31
CA TRP A 46 4.61 -6.76 3.64
C TRP A 46 3.61 -6.30 4.72
N ALA A 47 2.92 -5.18 4.47
CA ALA A 47 1.97 -4.62 5.41
C ALA A 47 0.79 -5.56 5.68
N ARG A 48 0.36 -6.34 4.68
CA ARG A 48 -0.66 -7.38 4.86
C ARG A 48 -0.12 -8.57 5.66
N ALA A 49 1.10 -9.02 5.38
CA ALA A 49 1.72 -10.15 6.10
C ALA A 49 1.88 -9.85 7.59
N HIS A 50 2.18 -8.60 7.94
CA HIS A 50 2.31 -8.13 9.32
C HIS A 50 1.02 -7.55 9.91
N SER A 51 -0.12 -7.67 9.23
CA SER A 51 -1.41 -7.15 9.70
C SER A 51 -1.37 -5.66 10.08
N ILE A 52 -0.68 -4.83 9.29
CA ILE A 52 -0.70 -3.36 9.40
C ILE A 52 -1.96 -2.79 8.72
N THR A 53 -2.40 -3.47 7.66
CA THR A 53 -3.64 -3.18 6.93
C THR A 53 -4.70 -4.24 7.25
N SER A 54 -5.98 -3.88 7.17
CA SER A 54 -7.12 -4.79 7.28
C SER A 54 -8.12 -4.58 6.14
N SER A 55 -8.86 -5.62 5.78
CA SER A 55 -10.04 -5.51 4.89
C SER A 55 -11.28 -5.01 5.62
N ILE A 56 -11.27 -5.02 6.95
CA ILE A 56 -12.35 -4.53 7.79
C ILE A 56 -12.02 -3.09 8.22
N PRO A 57 -12.97 -2.13 8.11
CA PRO A 57 -12.78 -0.77 8.60
C PRO A 57 -12.35 -0.75 10.07
N GLY A 58 -11.46 0.17 10.42
CA GLY A 58 -10.95 0.31 11.78
C GLY A 58 -9.75 1.23 11.86
N ALA A 59 -8.94 1.06 12.90
CA ALA A 59 -7.79 1.92 13.18
C ALA A 59 -6.52 1.62 12.37
N TRP A 60 -6.62 0.71 11.40
CA TRP A 60 -5.52 0.23 10.56
C TRP A 60 -5.07 1.28 9.54
N ILE A 61 -3.80 1.27 9.14
CA ILE A 61 -3.35 2.05 8.00
C ILE A 61 -4.06 1.51 6.75
N THR A 62 -4.66 2.39 5.96
CA THR A 62 -5.35 1.97 4.73
C THR A 62 -4.36 1.72 3.61
N ASN A 63 -4.74 0.88 2.63
CA ASN A 63 -3.92 0.67 1.43
C ASN A 63 -3.68 1.97 0.65
N PHE A 64 -4.64 2.91 0.68
CA PHE A 64 -4.51 4.21 0.04
C PHE A 64 -3.47 5.07 0.77
N SER A 65 -3.57 5.21 2.10
CA SER A 65 -2.58 5.89 2.94
C SER A 65 -1.17 5.34 2.72
N LEU A 66 -1.03 4.00 2.70
CA LEU A 66 0.26 3.34 2.48
C LEU A 66 0.83 3.62 1.08
N THR A 67 -0.03 3.70 0.06
CA THR A 67 0.39 4.05 -1.31
C THR A 67 0.88 5.51 -1.37
N VAL A 68 0.17 6.44 -0.71
CA VAL A 68 0.60 7.85 -0.62
C VAL A 68 1.92 7.99 0.15
N MET A 69 2.15 7.18 1.19
CA MET A 69 3.44 7.13 1.88
C MET A 69 4.57 6.68 0.94
N VAL A 70 4.35 5.66 0.12
CA VAL A 70 5.34 5.25 -0.89
C VAL A 70 5.62 6.38 -1.90
N VAL A 71 4.58 7.05 -2.39
CA VAL A 71 4.74 8.21 -3.30
C VAL A 71 5.57 9.32 -2.65
N PHE A 72 5.25 9.69 -1.42
CA PHE A 72 5.99 10.71 -0.68
C PHE A 72 7.46 10.33 -0.50
N PHE A 73 7.74 9.08 -0.11
CA PHE A 73 9.09 8.56 0.01
C PHE A 73 9.89 8.69 -1.31
N LEU A 74 9.25 8.39 -2.44
CA LEU A 74 9.87 8.49 -3.77
C LEU A 74 10.11 9.95 -4.21
N GLN A 75 9.26 10.88 -3.77
CA GLN A 75 9.49 12.32 -3.95
C GLN A 75 10.67 12.84 -3.10
N GLN A 76 10.97 12.19 -1.97
CA GLN A 76 12.10 12.53 -1.08
C GLN A 76 13.44 11.92 -1.52
N ARG A 77 13.50 11.18 -2.64
CA ARG A 77 14.78 10.65 -3.12
C ARG A 77 15.68 11.77 -3.62
N ASN A 78 16.98 11.51 -3.68
CA ASN A 78 17.96 12.43 -4.24
C ASN A 78 18.80 11.72 -5.33
N PRO A 79 18.54 11.96 -6.63
CA PRO A 79 17.49 12.84 -7.16
C PRO A 79 16.08 12.26 -6.98
N PRO A 80 15.00 13.08 -6.99
CA PRO A 80 13.62 12.62 -6.84
C PRO A 80 13.20 11.66 -7.96
N ILE A 81 12.52 10.56 -7.60
CA ILE A 81 11.99 9.60 -8.58
C ILE A 81 10.63 10.06 -9.13
N LEU A 82 9.86 10.78 -8.31
CA LEU A 82 8.54 11.29 -8.67
C LEU A 82 8.51 12.82 -8.57
N PRO A 83 7.76 13.50 -9.46
CA PRO A 83 7.48 14.91 -9.31
C PRO A 83 6.49 15.14 -8.16
N THR A 84 6.41 16.37 -7.68
CA THR A 84 5.37 16.78 -6.73
C THR A 84 4.07 17.10 -7.46
N LEU A 85 2.91 17.04 -6.78
CA LEU A 85 1.64 17.43 -7.44
C LEU A 85 1.63 18.92 -7.82
N ASP A 86 2.25 19.80 -7.03
CA ASP A 86 2.35 21.21 -7.42
C ASP A 86 3.20 21.37 -8.70
N ARG A 87 4.25 20.57 -8.88
CA ARG A 87 5.04 20.54 -10.13
C ARG A 87 4.23 20.02 -11.31
N LEU A 88 3.41 18.98 -11.12
CA LEU A 88 2.51 18.48 -12.17
C LEU A 88 1.49 19.53 -12.58
N LYS A 89 0.99 20.32 -11.62
CA LYS A 89 0.07 21.44 -11.89
C LYS A 89 0.76 22.58 -12.65
N GLU A 90 2.00 22.92 -12.35
CA GLU A 90 2.76 23.95 -13.08
C GLU A 90 2.95 23.61 -14.57
N LEU A 91 3.09 22.32 -14.90
CA LEU A 91 3.27 21.84 -16.27
C LEU A 91 1.96 21.71 -17.05
N ALA A 92 0.82 21.85 -16.37
CA ALA A 92 -0.50 21.65 -16.92
C ALA A 92 -0.89 22.79 -17.88
N GLY A 93 -1.48 22.42 -19.01
CA GLY A 93 -2.00 23.39 -19.99
C GLY A 93 -3.39 23.92 -19.65
N PRO A 94 -3.92 24.88 -20.42
CA PRO A 94 -5.30 25.37 -20.25
C PRO A 94 -6.36 24.27 -20.32
N SER A 95 -6.13 23.23 -21.13
CA SER A 95 -7.00 22.06 -21.28
C SER A 95 -7.01 21.12 -20.07
N ASP A 96 -5.98 21.19 -19.23
CA ASP A 96 -5.80 20.30 -18.08
C ASP A 96 -6.48 20.84 -16.81
N LYS A 97 -6.93 22.11 -16.85
CA LYS A 97 -7.56 22.79 -15.72
C LYS A 97 -8.76 22.00 -15.24
N CYS A 98 -8.75 21.66 -13.95
CA CYS A 98 -9.81 20.90 -13.32
C CYS A 98 -10.07 21.46 -11.93
N ASP A 99 -11.28 21.99 -11.72
CA ASP A 99 -11.78 22.35 -10.40
C ASP A 99 -12.94 21.40 -10.04
N ILE A 100 -12.86 20.82 -8.85
CA ILE A 100 -13.88 19.91 -8.33
C ILE A 100 -14.24 20.40 -6.94
N GLU A 101 -15.46 20.90 -6.78
CA GLU A 101 -16.00 21.35 -5.49
C GLU A 101 -15.12 22.45 -4.85
N GLY A 102 -14.54 23.34 -5.66
CA GLY A 102 -13.64 24.40 -5.21
C GLY A 102 -12.22 23.93 -4.88
N ASN A 103 -11.91 22.66 -5.14
CA ASN A 103 -10.56 22.11 -5.04
C ASN A 103 -9.92 22.04 -6.41
N ASP A 104 -8.77 22.70 -6.55
CA ASP A 104 -7.96 22.62 -7.76
C ASP A 104 -7.32 21.22 -7.88
N CYS A 105 -7.86 20.46 -8.83
CA CYS A 105 -7.47 19.09 -9.19
C CYS A 105 -6.74 19.01 -10.53
N THR A 106 -6.10 20.11 -10.94
CA THR A 106 -5.33 20.21 -12.18
C THR A 106 -4.09 19.32 -12.12
N ILE A 107 -3.93 18.48 -13.14
CA ILE A 107 -2.78 17.57 -13.32
C ILE A 107 -2.42 17.63 -14.81
N VAL A 108 -1.14 17.74 -15.14
CA VAL A 108 -0.68 17.68 -16.53
C VAL A 108 -1.09 16.35 -17.19
N SER A 109 -1.70 16.44 -18.38
CA SER A 109 -2.08 15.26 -19.17
C SER A 109 -0.93 14.75 -20.06
N ASP A 110 -0.09 15.66 -20.55
CA ASP A 110 1.05 15.36 -21.41
C ASP A 110 2.30 14.99 -20.58
N LEU A 111 2.55 13.70 -20.45
CA LEU A 111 3.68 13.16 -19.68
C LEU A 111 5.05 13.55 -20.27
N SER A 112 5.14 13.93 -21.54
CA SER A 112 6.40 14.34 -22.16
C SER A 112 6.95 15.65 -21.57
N LYS A 113 6.09 16.46 -20.96
CA LYS A 113 6.46 17.70 -20.25
C LYS A 113 7.15 17.44 -18.91
N ILE A 114 7.08 16.22 -18.39
CA ILE A 114 7.65 15.87 -17.09
C ILE A 114 9.10 15.46 -17.29
N THR A 115 10.02 16.38 -16.97
CA THR A 115 11.46 16.12 -16.98
C THR A 115 11.97 15.98 -15.55
N LEU A 116 12.59 14.84 -15.25
CA LEU A 116 13.22 14.53 -13.97
C LEU A 116 14.67 14.12 -14.17
N GLN A 117 15.51 14.37 -13.17
CA GLN A 117 16.85 13.80 -13.14
C GLN A 117 16.77 12.30 -12.92
N GLN A 118 17.65 11.54 -13.57
CA GLN A 118 17.65 10.10 -13.46
C GLN A 118 18.18 9.67 -12.09
N ASN A 119 17.34 8.98 -11.32
CA ASN A 119 17.75 8.24 -10.14
C ASN A 119 18.04 6.78 -10.51
N THR A 120 19.19 6.25 -10.10
CA THR A 120 19.66 4.89 -10.43
C THR A 120 19.53 3.90 -9.27
N ASP A 121 18.84 4.25 -8.19
CA ASP A 121 18.66 3.36 -7.04
C ASP A 121 17.87 2.11 -7.44
N THR A 122 18.37 0.96 -6.98
CA THR A 122 17.73 -0.34 -7.20
C THR A 122 16.46 -0.48 -6.37
N LEU A 123 15.56 -1.37 -6.78
CA LEU A 123 14.34 -1.66 -6.02
C LEU A 123 14.62 -2.14 -4.59
N GLU A 124 15.66 -2.95 -4.41
CA GLU A 124 16.07 -3.45 -3.11
C GLU A 124 16.51 -2.30 -2.19
N LYS A 125 17.38 -1.41 -2.70
CA LYS A 125 17.81 -0.23 -1.98
C LYS A 125 16.63 0.67 -1.60
N LEU A 126 15.73 0.94 -2.54
CA LEU A 126 14.53 1.76 -2.28
C LEU A 126 13.61 1.13 -1.24
N LEU A 127 13.47 -0.20 -1.22
CA LEU A 127 12.66 -0.89 -0.22
C LEU A 127 13.30 -0.84 1.17
N GLN A 128 14.62 -1.05 1.27
CA GLN A 128 15.36 -0.88 2.53
C GLN A 128 15.23 0.55 3.05
N GLU A 129 15.54 1.54 2.21
CA GLU A 129 15.48 2.95 2.58
C GLU A 129 14.06 3.39 2.94
N PHE A 130 13.01 2.78 2.36
CA PHE A 130 11.62 3.05 2.76
C PHE A 130 11.38 2.70 4.23
N PHE A 131 11.89 1.54 4.67
CA PHE A 131 11.79 1.12 6.06
C PHE A 131 12.64 1.99 6.99
N GLU A 132 13.86 2.35 6.58
CA GLU A 132 14.70 3.28 7.34
C GLU A 132 14.07 4.66 7.46
N PHE A 133 13.52 5.19 6.36
CA PHE A 133 12.86 6.48 6.31
C PHE A 133 11.67 6.52 7.29
N TYR A 134 10.75 5.56 7.20
CA TYR A 134 9.56 5.55 8.04
C TYR A 134 9.78 5.02 9.45
N GLY A 135 10.85 4.27 9.69
CA GLY A 135 11.30 3.94 11.05
C GLY A 135 11.79 5.15 11.84
N ASN A 136 12.25 6.21 11.14
CA ASN A 136 12.80 7.43 11.72
C ASN A 136 11.95 8.68 11.47
N PHE A 137 10.90 8.59 10.65
CA PHE A 137 10.06 9.73 10.31
C PHE A 137 9.43 10.35 11.57
N PRO A 138 9.48 11.69 11.75
CA PRO A 138 9.06 12.35 12.97
C PRO A 138 7.53 12.52 13.05
N PHE A 139 6.79 11.39 13.01
CA PHE A 139 5.33 11.38 13.00
C PHE A 139 4.68 12.15 14.14
N LYS A 140 5.36 12.40 15.27
CA LYS A 140 4.79 13.21 16.35
C LYS A 140 4.46 14.64 15.90
N ASN A 141 5.32 15.24 15.09
CA ASN A 141 5.27 16.66 14.75
C ASN A 141 5.07 16.92 13.24
N ALA A 142 5.42 15.94 12.40
CA ALA A 142 5.42 16.08 10.96
C ALA A 142 4.23 15.38 10.28
N SER A 143 3.71 16.01 9.24
CA SER A 143 2.72 15.49 8.31
C SER A 143 3.35 15.20 6.95
N ILE A 144 2.68 14.33 6.19
CA ILE A 144 3.08 13.94 4.84
C ILE A 144 2.29 14.77 3.83
N ASN A 145 3.01 15.49 2.95
CA ASN A 145 2.44 16.31 1.89
C ASN A 145 3.08 15.99 0.54
N ILE A 146 2.31 15.32 -0.35
CA ILE A 146 2.75 14.97 -1.71
C ILE A 146 2.55 16.09 -2.74
N ARG A 147 1.88 17.19 -2.37
CA ARG A 147 1.78 18.41 -3.19
C ARG A 147 3.11 19.13 -3.26
N LYS A 148 3.75 19.28 -2.11
CA LYS A 148 5.05 19.93 -1.98
C LYS A 148 6.22 18.96 -1.99
N GLY A 149 5.96 17.66 -1.81
CA GLY A 149 7.00 16.65 -1.64
C GLY A 149 7.91 16.97 -0.44
N LYS A 150 7.33 17.48 0.64
CA LYS A 150 8.02 17.87 1.88
C LYS A 150 7.18 17.55 3.09
N GLU A 151 7.85 17.26 4.20
CA GLU A 151 7.19 17.21 5.49
C GLU A 151 6.72 18.61 5.92
N GLN A 152 5.63 18.67 6.68
CA GLN A 152 5.11 19.93 7.23
C GLN A 152 4.75 19.76 8.70
N THR A 153 4.66 20.87 9.44
CA THR A 153 4.14 20.84 10.80
C THR A 153 2.70 20.35 10.80
N LYS A 154 2.37 19.44 11.72
CA LYS A 154 1.00 18.95 11.91
C LYS A 154 0.05 20.06 12.35
N LEU A 155 -1.13 20.08 11.74
CA LEU A 155 -2.21 20.99 12.09
C LEU A 155 -3.11 20.47 13.21
N GLU A 156 -3.07 19.16 13.49
CA GLU A 156 -3.89 18.50 14.50
C GLU A 156 -3.09 17.39 15.21
N THR A 157 -3.53 17.04 16.41
CA THR A 157 -2.93 16.00 17.27
C THR A 157 -3.42 14.59 16.90
N THR A 158 -3.28 14.20 15.64
CA THR A 158 -3.54 12.82 15.17
C THR A 158 -2.27 11.98 15.15
N ALA A 159 -2.39 10.65 15.22
CA ALA A 159 -1.24 9.75 15.18
C ALA A 159 -0.51 9.88 13.83
N LEU A 160 -1.22 9.68 12.73
CA LEU A 160 -0.72 9.81 11.37
C LEU A 160 -1.48 10.92 10.63
N TYR A 161 -0.74 11.87 10.06
CA TYR A 161 -1.32 12.92 9.22
C TYR A 161 -0.76 12.84 7.81
N ILE A 162 -1.61 12.48 6.87
CA ILE A 162 -1.32 12.52 5.45
C ILE A 162 -2.34 13.47 4.81
N GLN A 163 -1.86 14.56 4.25
CA GLN A 163 -2.74 15.55 3.61
C GLN A 163 -3.35 14.94 2.34
N ASN A 164 -4.66 15.09 2.16
CA ASN A 164 -5.31 14.76 0.89
C ASN A 164 -4.72 15.66 -0.22
N PRO A 165 -4.29 15.09 -1.36
CA PRO A 165 -3.65 15.85 -2.43
C PRO A 165 -4.52 16.95 -3.00
N PHE A 166 -5.85 16.81 -3.00
CA PHE A 166 -6.78 17.77 -3.62
C PHE A 166 -7.58 18.54 -2.57
N GLU A 167 -8.02 17.89 -1.50
CA GLU A 167 -8.71 18.55 -0.37
C GLU A 167 -7.72 18.87 0.76
N THR A 168 -7.02 19.99 0.66
CA THR A 168 -5.87 20.30 1.56
C THR A 168 -6.17 20.37 3.07
N THR A 169 -7.44 20.51 3.46
CA THR A 169 -7.87 20.52 4.86
C THR A 169 -8.11 19.11 5.42
N LEU A 170 -8.15 18.09 4.55
CA LEU A 170 -8.49 16.72 4.92
C LEU A 170 -7.25 15.86 5.19
N ASN A 171 -7.29 15.13 6.30
CA ASN A 171 -6.32 14.09 6.65
C ASN A 171 -6.86 12.71 6.23
N ILE A 172 -6.21 12.06 5.25
CA ILE A 172 -6.64 10.75 4.73
C ILE A 172 -6.34 9.58 5.68
N SER A 173 -5.62 9.82 6.77
CA SER A 173 -5.24 8.82 7.77
C SER A 173 -5.82 9.11 9.16
N LYS A 174 -6.89 9.91 9.24
CA LYS A 174 -7.54 10.27 10.51
C LYS A 174 -8.06 9.07 11.31
N ASN A 175 -8.33 7.95 10.65
CA ASN A 175 -8.75 6.71 11.30
C ASN A 175 -7.62 6.01 12.08
N VAL A 176 -6.35 6.28 11.75
CA VAL A 176 -5.20 5.57 12.31
C VAL A 176 -4.92 6.04 13.74
N ASN A 177 -4.85 5.10 14.68
CA ASN A 177 -4.53 5.39 16.07
C ASN A 177 -3.03 5.21 16.39
N ALA A 178 -2.61 5.68 17.56
CA ALA A 178 -1.20 5.62 17.99
C ALA A 178 -0.64 4.19 18.01
N THR A 179 -1.41 3.22 18.52
CA THR A 179 -0.98 1.82 18.60
C THR A 179 -0.66 1.22 17.23
N GLN A 180 -1.50 1.48 16.21
CA GLN A 180 -1.25 0.97 14.87
C GLN A 180 -0.05 1.65 14.20
N LEU A 181 0.13 2.96 14.45
CA LEU A 181 1.30 3.68 13.95
C LEU A 181 2.59 3.22 14.62
N GLU A 182 2.61 3.08 15.95
CA GLU A 182 3.78 2.57 16.69
C GLU A 182 4.17 1.18 16.21
N ARG A 183 3.19 0.31 15.97
CA ARG A 183 3.43 -1.02 15.39
C ARG A 183 4.02 -0.94 13.99
N PHE A 184 3.52 -0.06 13.13
CA PHE A 184 4.10 0.17 11.81
C PHE A 184 5.56 0.64 11.90
N VAL A 185 5.86 1.60 12.79
CA VAL A 185 7.23 2.12 13.00
C VAL A 185 8.16 1.02 13.51
N ALA A 186 7.72 0.22 14.48
CA ALA A 186 8.50 -0.90 15.02
C ALA A 186 8.84 -1.92 13.92
N LEU A 187 7.86 -2.31 13.10
CA LEU A 187 8.07 -3.23 11.99
C LEU A 187 8.96 -2.65 10.89
N CYS A 188 8.89 -1.33 10.64
CA CYS A 188 9.83 -0.67 9.73
C CYS A 188 11.27 -0.78 10.25
N ARG A 189 11.50 -0.48 11.54
CA ARG A 189 12.84 -0.60 12.14
C ARG A 189 13.38 -2.02 12.10
N GLU A 190 12.54 -3.01 12.42
CA GLU A 190 12.90 -4.43 12.31
C GLU A 190 13.24 -4.80 10.86
N SER A 191 12.41 -4.39 9.90
CA SER A 191 12.62 -4.69 8.49
C SER A 191 13.91 -4.07 7.95
N ALA A 192 14.21 -2.82 8.33
CA ALA A 192 15.46 -2.15 7.99
C ALA A 192 16.69 -2.89 8.57
N TRP A 193 16.61 -3.32 9.84
CA TRP A 193 17.68 -4.09 10.47
C TRP A 193 17.92 -5.44 9.79
N LEU A 194 16.87 -6.13 9.33
CA LEU A 194 16.99 -7.38 8.57
C LEU A 194 17.73 -7.19 7.24
N PHE A 195 17.56 -6.05 6.56
CA PHE A 195 18.35 -5.75 5.36
C PHE A 195 19.83 -5.55 5.66
N GLN A 196 20.18 -4.89 6.77
CA GLN A 196 21.58 -4.65 7.16
C GLN A 196 22.30 -5.94 7.56
N GLN A 197 21.62 -6.88 8.22
CA GLN A 197 22.22 -8.19 8.51
C GLN A 197 22.54 -9.00 7.24
N LYS A 198 21.79 -8.79 6.16
CA LYS A 198 21.99 -9.49 4.89
C LYS A 198 23.29 -9.07 4.18
N GLU A 199 23.75 -7.82 4.35
CA GLU A 199 25.07 -7.41 3.87
C GLU A 199 26.21 -8.13 4.61
N ILE A 200 25.97 -8.52 5.86
CA ILE A 200 26.96 -9.13 6.75
C ILE A 200 27.01 -10.67 6.61
N LEU A 201 25.85 -11.31 6.36
CA LEU A 201 25.71 -12.76 6.34
C LEU A 201 25.44 -13.26 4.91
N GLN A 202 26.50 -13.35 4.10
CA GLN A 202 26.40 -13.99 2.78
C GLN A 202 26.07 -15.49 2.92
N GLN A 203 24.86 -15.84 2.46
CA GLN A 203 24.38 -17.16 1.99
C GLN A 203 24.61 -18.40 2.88
N SER A 204 23.60 -18.74 3.68
CA SER A 204 23.28 -20.14 4.04
C SER A 204 22.03 -20.59 3.27
N SER A 205 22.06 -21.76 2.63
CA SER A 205 21.13 -22.17 1.55
C SER A 205 19.67 -22.41 1.94
N ASP A 206 19.33 -22.48 3.23
CA ASP A 206 18.04 -23.05 3.67
C ASP A 206 17.07 -22.05 4.33
N SER A 207 17.42 -20.76 4.42
CA SER A 207 16.57 -19.74 5.07
C SER A 207 15.88 -18.83 4.04
N PRO A 208 14.60 -18.42 4.27
CA PRO A 208 13.96 -17.37 3.48
C PRO A 208 14.81 -16.10 3.45
N TRP A 209 15.03 -15.54 2.25
CA TRP A 209 15.98 -14.46 1.99
C TRP A 209 15.34 -13.26 1.30
N GLY A 210 15.94 -12.07 1.50
CA GLY A 210 15.48 -10.82 0.90
C GLY A 210 14.01 -10.52 1.22
N PHE A 211 13.21 -10.18 0.20
CA PHE A 211 11.79 -9.89 0.36
C PHE A 211 10.99 -11.03 1.01
N THR A 212 11.40 -12.29 0.83
CA THR A 212 10.68 -13.43 1.41
C THR A 212 10.82 -13.53 2.93
N ALA A 213 11.97 -13.09 3.48
CA ALA A 213 12.16 -12.99 4.92
C ALA A 213 11.21 -11.96 5.55
N LEU A 214 10.99 -10.85 4.86
CA LEU A 214 10.07 -9.78 5.31
C LEU A 214 8.60 -10.22 5.36
N LEU A 215 8.22 -11.29 4.66
CA LEU A 215 6.84 -11.78 4.65
C LEU A 215 6.56 -12.77 5.78
N LEU A 216 7.59 -13.20 6.52
CA LEU A 216 7.41 -14.06 7.67
C LEU A 216 6.88 -13.24 8.87
N PRO A 217 5.93 -13.78 9.65
CA PRO A 217 5.52 -13.15 10.89
C PRO A 217 6.74 -12.96 11.80
N SER A 218 6.95 -11.74 12.32
CA SER A 218 8.07 -11.43 13.21
C SER A 218 8.15 -12.43 14.38
N VAL A 219 9.35 -12.95 14.62
CA VAL A 219 9.63 -13.97 15.65
C VAL A 219 9.66 -13.35 17.05
N THR A 220 9.61 -12.02 17.18
CA THR A 220 9.62 -11.34 18.49
C THR A 220 8.23 -11.30 19.11
N SER A 221 7.75 -12.46 19.55
CA SER A 221 6.64 -12.60 20.49
C SER A 221 6.99 -13.70 21.48
N GLY A 222 8.01 -13.47 22.31
CA GLY A 222 8.56 -14.53 23.14
C GLY A 222 9.56 -14.10 24.21
N ALA A 223 9.41 -12.94 24.84
CA ALA A 223 10.11 -12.66 26.10
C ALA A 223 9.30 -11.69 26.96
N GLY A 224 8.59 -12.24 27.95
CA GLY A 224 8.27 -11.51 29.18
C GLY A 224 6.88 -10.89 29.33
N VAL A 225 5.81 -11.69 29.40
CA VAL A 225 4.68 -11.44 30.33
C VAL A 225 4.10 -12.78 30.79
N LYS A 226 4.19 -13.08 32.10
CA LYS A 226 3.47 -14.19 32.72
C LYS A 226 1.99 -13.80 32.87
N SER A 227 1.09 -14.38 32.08
CA SER A 227 -0.29 -14.65 32.51
C SER A 227 -0.96 -15.71 31.63
N ARG A 228 -1.93 -16.39 32.22
CA ARG A 228 -2.25 -17.80 32.08
C ARG A 228 -3.61 -17.97 31.41
N ARG A 229 -3.68 -18.59 30.22
CA ARG A 229 -4.71 -19.59 29.84
C ARG A 229 -4.42 -20.16 28.44
N LYS A 230 -4.05 -21.45 28.41
CA LYS A 230 -3.89 -22.30 27.21
C LYS A 230 -5.17 -22.29 26.37
N ARG A 231 -5.08 -21.81 25.14
CA ARG A 231 -5.83 -22.37 24.01
C ARG A 231 -4.81 -22.97 23.06
N LYS A 232 -4.90 -24.29 22.86
CA LYS A 232 -3.96 -25.11 22.08
C LYS A 232 -3.95 -24.57 20.64
N LEU A 233 -2.84 -23.94 20.24
CA LEU A 233 -2.66 -23.41 18.89
C LEU A 233 -2.12 -24.55 18.02
N GLU A 234 -2.94 -24.99 17.07
CA GLU A 234 -2.59 -26.01 16.08
C GLU A 234 -1.35 -25.59 15.26
N PRO A 235 -0.37 -26.49 15.06
CA PRO A 235 0.87 -26.17 14.36
C PRO A 235 0.60 -25.79 12.89
N ALA A 236 1.41 -24.87 12.34
CA ALA A 236 1.27 -24.35 10.97
C ALA A 236 1.22 -25.46 9.90
N SER A 237 1.77 -26.64 10.19
CA SER A 237 1.70 -27.83 9.33
C SER A 237 0.27 -28.34 9.14
N SER A 238 -0.62 -28.26 10.14
CA SER A 238 -2.01 -28.72 10.00
C SER A 238 -2.86 -27.74 9.20
N ARG A 239 -2.59 -26.43 9.29
CA ARG A 239 -3.26 -25.40 8.46
C ARG A 239 -2.90 -25.53 6.98
N ILE A 240 -1.62 -25.78 6.67
CA ILE A 240 -1.16 -25.99 5.30
C ILE A 240 -1.73 -27.31 4.74
N LYS A 241 -1.82 -28.37 5.57
CA LYS A 241 -2.43 -29.64 5.18
C LYS A 241 -3.92 -29.50 4.89
N ASN A 242 -4.67 -28.78 5.74
CA ASN A 242 -6.09 -28.50 5.53
C ASN A 242 -6.36 -27.64 4.28
N LEU A 243 -5.46 -26.69 3.97
CA LEU A 243 -5.53 -25.89 2.73
C LEU A 243 -5.25 -26.75 1.50
N LEU A 244 -4.24 -27.62 1.55
CA LEU A 244 -3.92 -28.55 0.47
C LEU A 244 -5.03 -29.60 0.25
N ASP A 245 -5.64 -30.10 1.31
CA ASP A 245 -6.77 -31.03 1.24
C ASP A 245 -8.03 -30.34 0.70
N SER A 246 -8.27 -29.07 1.06
CA SER A 246 -9.37 -28.26 0.49
C SER A 246 -9.19 -27.97 -1.00
N LEU A 247 -7.95 -27.83 -1.47
CA LEU A 247 -7.64 -27.67 -2.89
C LEU A 247 -7.72 -29.00 -3.66
N LYS A 248 -7.33 -30.11 -3.03
CA LYS A 248 -7.53 -31.47 -3.59
C LYS A 248 -9.02 -31.79 -3.76
N ILE A 249 -9.86 -31.50 -2.75
CA ILE A 249 -11.32 -31.72 -2.82
C ILE A 249 -11.94 -30.90 -3.97
N LYS A 250 -11.53 -29.64 -4.16
CA LYS A 250 -12.00 -28.82 -5.31
C LYS A 250 -11.57 -29.38 -6.66
N SER A 251 -10.36 -29.95 -6.77
CA SER A 251 -9.88 -30.58 -8.02
C SER A 251 -10.52 -31.95 -8.33
N VAL A 252 -11.10 -32.61 -7.32
CA VAL A 252 -11.88 -33.85 -7.48
C VAL A 252 -13.33 -33.52 -7.85
N ILE A 253 -13.92 -32.48 -7.27
CA ILE A 253 -15.28 -32.02 -7.62
C ILE A 253 -15.34 -31.47 -9.05
N SER A 254 -14.29 -30.80 -9.53
CA SER A 254 -14.21 -30.32 -10.92
C SER A 254 -14.09 -31.43 -11.97
N ARG A 255 -13.92 -32.70 -11.57
CA ARG A 255 -13.85 -33.84 -12.50
C ARG A 255 -15.12 -34.71 -12.53
N ASN A 256 -16.13 -34.41 -11.71
CA ASN A 256 -17.34 -35.24 -11.58
C ASN A 256 -18.67 -34.48 -11.76
N CYS A 257 -18.68 -33.29 -12.36
CA CYS A 257 -19.91 -32.55 -12.65
C CYS A 257 -19.99 -32.06 -14.10
N ASP A 258 -19.86 -33.00 -15.03
CA ASP A 258 -20.68 -32.96 -16.25
C ASP A 258 -21.94 -33.77 -15.95
N PHE A 259 -23.12 -33.25 -16.28
CA PHE A 259 -24.49 -33.71 -15.94
C PHE A 259 -25.11 -33.14 -14.66
N ILE A 260 -25.88 -32.05 -14.79
CA ILE A 260 -27.37 -32.06 -14.74
C ILE A 260 -27.89 -30.62 -14.90
N SER A 261 -28.93 -30.53 -15.70
CA SER A 261 -29.70 -29.37 -16.14
C SER A 261 -30.65 -28.78 -15.09
N HIS A 262 -30.93 -27.48 -15.28
CA HIS A 262 -32.21 -26.77 -15.09
C HIS A 262 -32.68 -26.27 -13.70
N ASN A 263 -33.02 -24.97 -13.72
CA ASN A 263 -34.09 -24.20 -13.03
C ASN A 263 -34.16 -24.07 -11.49
N GLU A 264 -33.99 -22.82 -11.02
CA GLU A 264 -35.01 -21.93 -10.41
C GLU A 264 -34.30 -20.65 -9.88
N THR A 265 -34.35 -19.50 -10.55
CA THR A 265 -35.36 -18.41 -10.50
C THR A 265 -35.47 -17.68 -9.15
N LEU A 266 -34.96 -16.44 -9.08
CA LEU A 266 -35.59 -15.26 -8.42
C LEU A 266 -34.95 -13.95 -8.91
N THR A 267 -35.11 -13.73 -10.22
CA THR A 267 -35.56 -12.53 -10.96
C THR A 267 -35.80 -11.18 -10.22
N LEU A 268 -35.02 -10.16 -10.64
CA LEU A 268 -35.34 -8.78 -11.12
C LEU A 268 -36.03 -7.76 -10.17
N HIS A 269 -35.74 -6.46 -10.18
CA HIS A 269 -35.70 -5.48 -11.29
C HIS A 269 -34.70 -4.32 -11.00
N LEU A 270 -33.71 -3.97 -11.83
CA LEU A 270 -33.73 -3.24 -13.12
C LEU A 270 -34.40 -1.85 -13.08
N THR A 271 -33.64 -0.79 -13.35
CA THR A 271 -33.97 0.19 -14.41
C THR A 271 -32.68 0.85 -14.92
N ILE A 272 -32.33 0.48 -16.15
CA ILE A 272 -31.52 1.24 -17.11
C ILE A 272 -32.36 2.42 -17.57
N VAL A 273 -31.77 3.60 -17.80
CA VAL A 273 -31.99 4.49 -18.96
C VAL A 273 -31.16 5.78 -18.78
N SER A 274 -30.43 6.12 -19.86
CA SER A 274 -29.70 7.37 -20.17
C SER A 274 -28.32 7.57 -19.55
#